data_AF-A0A955Q5W0-F1
#
_entry.id   AF-A0A955Q5W0-F1
#
_cell.length_a   1.000
_cell.length_b   1.000
_cell.length_c   1.000
_cell.angle_alpha   90.00
_cell.angle_beta   90.00
_cell.angle_gamma   90.00
#
_symmetry.space_group_name_H-M   'P 1'
#
loop_
_entity.id
_entity.type
_entity.pdbx_description
1 polymer ?
#
loop_
_entity_poly.entity_id
_entity_poly.type
_entity_poly.pdbx_seq_one_letter_code
_entity_poly.pdbx_strand_id
1 'polypeptide(L)'
;MIVKQFYLSCLAHASYMIGDNKTSTAVVVDPQRDIEQYLQEARRHDWKIRYVFLTHFHADFLAGHLELQRQTGAEICLGAKAKTDFPIRNFRDQEVLEFGSVRIQVLETPG
;
A
#
# COMPACT_ATOMS: atom_id res chain seq x y z
N MET A 1 -8.52 -5.41 -13.05
CA MET A 1 -7.65 -4.47 -12.32
C MET A 1 -8.21 -3.07 -12.39
N ILE A 2 -8.21 -2.35 -11.27
CA ILE A 2 -8.50 -0.91 -11.18
C ILE A 2 -7.33 -0.26 -10.45
N VAL A 3 -6.91 0.93 -10.89
CA VAL A 3 -5.93 1.77 -10.20
C VAL A 3 -6.58 3.11 -9.90
N LYS A 4 -6.54 3.55 -8.64
CA LYS A 4 -7.08 4.83 -8.20
C LYS A 4 -6.03 5.64 -7.47
N GLN A 5 -5.90 6.91 -7.83
CA GLN A 5 -5.05 7.88 -7.16
C GLN A 5 -5.84 8.65 -6.10
N PHE A 6 -5.18 8.95 -4.98
CA PHE A 6 -5.63 9.88 -3.96
C PHE A 6 -4.54 10.92 -3.77
N TYR A 7 -4.87 12.20 -3.94
CA TYR A 7 -3.91 13.29 -3.92
C TYR A 7 -4.21 14.28 -2.79
N LEU A 8 -3.22 14.52 -1.94
CA LEU A 8 -3.29 15.48 -0.84
C LEU A 8 -2.52 16.74 -1.22
N SER A 9 -3.27 17.74 -1.70
CA SER A 9 -2.71 18.93 -2.35
C SER A 9 -1.79 19.75 -1.43
N CYS A 10 -2.09 19.84 -0.14
CA CYS A 10 -1.27 20.61 0.80
C CYS A 10 0.13 20.04 1.05
N LEU A 11 0.33 18.74 0.76
CA LEU A 11 1.63 18.07 0.87
C LEU A 11 2.21 17.70 -0.49
N ALA A 12 1.51 18.04 -1.58
CA ALA A 12 1.79 17.51 -2.91
C ALA A 12 1.95 15.98 -2.94
N HIS A 13 1.28 15.27 -2.02
CA HIS A 13 1.46 13.84 -1.81
C HIS A 13 0.47 13.02 -2.63
N ALA A 14 0.97 11.99 -3.33
CA ALA A 14 0.15 11.05 -4.08
C ALA A 14 0.22 9.66 -3.45
N SER A 15 -0.94 9.05 -3.28
CA SER A 15 -1.09 7.67 -2.82
C SER A 15 -2.02 6.92 -3.77
N TYR A 16 -1.94 5.60 -3.77
CA TYR A 16 -2.65 4.78 -4.76
C TYR A 16 -3.33 3.59 -4.13
N MET A 17 -4.48 3.20 -4.70
CA MET A 17 -5.08 1.90 -4.47
C MET A 17 -5.08 1.12 -5.78
N ILE A 18 -4.63 -0.14 -5.73
CA ILE A 18 -4.65 -1.08 -6.85
C ILE A 18 -5.54 -2.25 -6.43
N GLY A 19 -6.63 -2.48 -7.15
CA GLY A 19 -7.63 -3.50 -6.84
C GLY A 19 -7.86 -4.49 -7.96
N ASP A 20 -8.20 -5.72 -7.60
CA ASP A 20 -8.60 -6.79 -8.51
C ASP A 20 -10.00 -7.32 -8.17
N ASN A 21 -10.95 -7.11 -9.08
CA ASN A 21 -12.34 -7.54 -8.89
C ASN A 21 -12.53 -9.06 -8.89
N LYS A 22 -11.61 -9.84 -9.50
CA LYS A 22 -11.75 -11.30 -9.55
C LYS A 22 -11.46 -11.92 -8.18
N THR A 23 -10.48 -11.37 -7.47
CA THR A 23 -10.03 -11.86 -6.16
C THR A 23 -10.52 -11.02 -4.99
N SER A 24 -11.25 -9.92 -5.26
CA SER A 24 -11.64 -8.92 -4.26
C SER A 24 -10.47 -8.48 -3.37
N THR A 25 -9.29 -8.33 -3.97
CA THR A 25 -8.05 -8.00 -3.25
C THR A 25 -7.55 -6.63 -3.68
N ALA A 26 -7.14 -5.83 -2.71
CA ALA A 26 -6.58 -4.50 -2.94
C ALA A 26 -5.25 -4.31 -2.21
N VAL A 27 -4.45 -3.43 -2.78
CA VAL A 27 -3.19 -2.91 -2.26
C VAL A 27 -3.30 -1.41 -2.13
N VAL A 28 -2.76 -0.84 -1.05
CA VAL A 28 -2.57 0.61 -0.92
C VAL A 28 -1.08 0.92 -0.96
N VAL A 29 -0.69 1.95 -1.71
CA VAL A 29 0.70 2.42 -1.82
C VAL A 29 0.80 3.82 -1.21
N ASP A 30 1.72 4.00 -0.27
CA ASP A 30 2.02 5.23 0.46
C ASP A 30 0.79 5.92 1.08
N PRO A 31 0.03 5.22 1.95
CA PRO A 31 -1.19 5.76 2.52
C PRO A 31 -0.95 7.03 3.34
N GLN A 32 -1.81 8.02 3.15
CA GLN A 32 -1.98 9.16 4.04
C GLN A 32 -2.35 8.70 5.46
N ARG A 33 -2.13 9.56 6.45
CA ARG A 33 -2.49 9.29 7.85
C ARG A 33 -3.99 9.07 8.04
N ASP A 34 -4.81 9.84 7.34
CA ASP A 34 -6.25 9.61 7.29
C ASP A 34 -6.56 8.49 6.29
N ILE A 35 -6.94 7.34 6.85
CA ILE A 35 -7.11 6.10 6.09
C ILE A 35 -8.53 5.86 5.61
N GLU A 36 -9.50 6.68 6.04
CA GLU A 36 -10.92 6.41 5.82
C GLU A 36 -11.27 6.39 4.33
N GLN A 37 -10.62 7.24 3.53
CA GLN A 37 -10.77 7.25 2.07
C GLN A 37 -10.42 5.91 1.42
N TYR A 38 -9.42 5.18 1.94
CA TYR A 38 -9.04 3.87 1.43
C TYR A 38 -10.05 2.81 1.87
N LEU A 39 -10.49 2.85 3.14
CA LEU A 39 -11.50 1.93 3.66
C LEU A 39 -12.84 2.08 2.94
N GLN A 40 -13.24 3.31 2.62
CA GLN A 40 -14.45 3.59 1.85
C GLN A 40 -14.32 3.09 0.41
N GLU A 41 -13.19 3.34 -0.23
CA GLU A 41 -12.98 2.85 -1.59
C GLU A 41 -13.00 1.33 -1.67
N ALA A 42 -12.32 0.65 -0.75
CA ALA A 42 -12.33 -0.80 -0.68
C ALA A 42 -13.76 -1.33 -0.47
N ARG A 43 -14.54 -0.70 0.41
CA ARG A 43 -15.96 -1.04 0.63
C ARG A 43 -16.82 -0.85 -0.62
N ARG A 44 -16.62 0.23 -1.38
CA ARG A 44 -17.37 0.49 -2.63
C ARG A 44 -17.17 -0.59 -3.69
N HIS A 45 -16.04 -1.28 -3.66
CA HIS A 45 -15.67 -2.31 -4.62
C HIS A 45 -15.71 -3.74 -4.03
N ASP A 46 -16.18 -3.90 -2.80
CA ASP A 46 -16.15 -5.18 -2.06
C ASP A 46 -14.74 -5.81 -2.03
N TRP A 47 -13.71 -4.97 -1.88
CA TRP A 47 -12.31 -5.40 -1.80
C TRP A 47 -11.83 -5.54 -0.35
N LYS A 48 -10.89 -6.45 -0.15
CA LYS A 48 -10.08 -6.57 1.07
C LYS A 48 -8.71 -5.98 0.81
N ILE A 49 -8.33 -4.97 1.60
CA ILE A 49 -6.96 -4.43 1.59
C ILE A 49 -6.05 -5.46 2.26
N ARG A 50 -5.29 -6.21 1.47
CA ARG A 50 -4.40 -7.28 1.95
C ARG A 50 -2.96 -6.80 2.16
N TYR A 51 -2.55 -5.76 1.43
CA TYR A 51 -1.19 -5.26 1.44
C TYR A 51 -1.17 -3.74 1.48
N VAL A 52 -0.21 -3.19 2.22
CA VAL A 52 0.11 -1.78 2.25
C VAL A 52 1.59 -1.61 1.94
N PHE A 53 1.91 -1.08 0.76
CA PHE A 53 3.29 -0.78 0.41
C PHE A 53 3.67 0.62 0.88
N LEU A 54 4.85 0.71 1.47
CA LEU A 54 5.58 1.96 1.56
C LEU A 54 6.73 1.91 0.55
N THR A 55 6.82 2.92 -0.32
CA THR A 55 7.94 3.04 -1.26
C THR A 55 9.25 3.30 -0.52
N HIS A 56 9.18 4.11 0.54
CA HIS A 56 10.29 4.45 1.42
C HIS A 56 9.77 4.91 2.80
N PHE A 57 10.68 5.20 3.72
CA PHE A 57 10.33 5.92 4.94
C PHE A 57 10.17 7.40 4.62
N HIS A 58 8.92 7.87 4.67
CA HIS A 58 8.56 9.25 4.37
C HIS A 58 9.11 10.22 5.43
N ALA A 59 9.64 11.36 4.99
CA ALA A 59 10.26 12.37 5.85
C ALA A 59 9.38 13.61 6.07
N ASP A 60 8.28 13.69 5.34
CA ASP A 60 7.41 14.84 5.14
C ASP A 60 5.98 14.60 5.65
N PHE A 61 5.60 13.35 5.88
CA PHE A 61 4.31 12.99 6.50
C PHE A 61 4.34 11.68 7.27
N LEU A 62 3.35 11.49 8.15
CA LEU A 62 3.11 10.22 8.83
C LEU A 62 2.23 9.31 7.97
N ALA A 63 2.80 8.22 7.48
CA ALA A 63 2.05 7.26 6.68
C ALA A 63 1.03 6.46 7.53
N GLY A 64 -0.15 6.19 6.97
CA GLY A 64 -1.26 5.47 7.63
C GLY A 64 -1.16 3.94 7.60
N HIS A 65 0.04 3.38 7.43
CA HIS A 65 0.25 1.94 7.25
C HIS A 65 -0.08 1.12 8.50
N LEU A 66 0.25 1.64 9.70
CA LEU A 66 -0.10 0.99 10.97
C LEU A 66 -1.62 1.03 11.23
N GLU A 67 -2.28 2.13 10.88
CA GLU A 67 -3.73 2.27 11.00
C GLU A 67 -4.45 1.29 10.06
N LEU A 68 -4.01 1.19 8.81
CA LEU A 68 -4.56 0.24 7.85
C LEU A 68 -4.34 -1.21 8.31
N GLN A 69 -3.12 -1.56 8.74
CA GLN A 69 -2.84 -2.89 9.29
C GLN A 69 -3.79 -3.22 10.46
N ARG A 70 -3.99 -2.28 11.38
CA ARG A 70 -4.88 -2.49 12.53
C ARG A 70 -6.34 -2.70 12.14
N GLN A 71 -6.82 -1.97 11.14
CA GLN A 71 -8.22 -2.04 10.70
C GLN A 71 -8.51 -3.23 9.77
N THR A 72 -7.54 -3.64 8.95
CA THR A 72 -7.79 -4.63 7.87
C THR A 72 -6.99 -5.92 8.02
N GLY A 73 -5.99 -5.94 8.89
CA GLY A 73 -5.01 -7.02 8.98
C GLY A 73 -4.02 -7.05 7.81
N ALA A 74 -3.90 -5.97 7.04
CA ALA A 74 -2.99 -5.92 5.89
C ALA A 74 -1.53 -6.12 6.30
N GLU A 75 -0.78 -6.81 5.45
CA GLU A 75 0.68 -6.89 5.58
C GLU A 75 1.30 -5.56 5.16
N ILE A 76 2.19 -5.01 5.99
CA ILE A 76 2.97 -3.83 5.64
C ILE A 76 4.18 -4.30 4.83
N CYS A 77 4.30 -3.81 3.61
CA CYS A 77 5.29 -4.22 2.63
C CYS A 77 6.33 -3.11 2.43
N LEU A 78 7.60 -3.47 2.54
CA LEU A 78 8.75 -2.56 2.44
C LEU A 78 9.92 -3.26 1.73
N GLY A 79 10.88 -2.49 1.24
CA GLY A 79 12.09 -3.03 0.61
C GLY A 79 12.96 -3.84 1.58
N ALA A 80 13.84 -4.69 1.04
CA ALA A 80 14.68 -5.62 1.80
C ALA A 80 15.61 -4.96 2.84
N LYS A 81 15.97 -3.68 2.64
CA LYS A 81 16.83 -2.92 3.55
C LYS A 81 16.08 -2.24 4.70
N ALA A 82 14.74 -2.23 4.66
CA ALA A 82 13.94 -1.58 5.68
C ALA A 82 14.08 -2.30 7.03
N LYS A 83 14.31 -1.52 8.08
CA LYS A 83 14.36 -1.97 9.47
C LYS A 83 13.27 -1.24 10.25
N THR A 84 12.41 -1.99 10.92
CA THR A 84 11.23 -1.46 11.63
C THR A 84 11.09 -2.13 12.98
N ASP A 85 10.49 -1.44 13.93
CA ASP A 85 10.11 -1.99 15.24
C ASP A 85 8.74 -2.70 15.23
N PHE A 86 8.14 -2.83 14.04
CA PHE A 86 6.86 -3.49 13.80
C PHE A 86 6.98 -4.54 12.70
N PRO A 87 6.07 -5.55 12.65
CA PRO A 87 6.12 -6.61 11.65
C PRO A 87 5.91 -6.07 10.23
N ILE A 88 6.81 -6.48 9.33
CA ILE A 88 6.76 -6.15 7.90
C ILE A 88 7.04 -7.38 7.06
N ARG A 89 6.54 -7.38 5.83
CA ARG A 89 6.99 -8.26 4.76
C ARG A 89 8.02 -7.51 3.92
N ASN A 90 9.27 -7.96 3.99
CA ASN A 90 10.33 -7.41 3.15
C ASN A 90 10.26 -8.01 1.74
N PHE A 91 10.46 -7.16 0.73
CA PHE A 91 10.59 -7.55 -0.66
C PHE A 91 12.01 -7.28 -1.17
N ARG A 92 12.60 -8.28 -1.85
CA ARG A 92 13.88 -8.12 -2.53
C ARG A 92 13.70 -7.45 -3.89
N ASP A 93 14.80 -6.95 -4.45
CA ASP A 93 14.83 -6.51 -5.83
C ASP A 93 14.29 -7.62 -6.76
N GLN A 94 13.45 -7.22 -7.70
CA GLN A 94 12.74 -8.07 -8.66
C GLN A 94 11.75 -9.08 -8.07
N GLU A 95 11.54 -9.11 -6.75
CA GLU A 95 10.50 -9.94 -6.15
C GLU A 95 9.11 -9.48 -6.60
N VAL A 96 8.20 -10.44 -6.76
CA VAL A 96 6.89 -10.20 -7.32
C VAL A 96 5.79 -10.56 -6.32
N LEU A 97 4.85 -9.64 -6.13
CA LEU A 97 3.56 -9.92 -5.52
C LEU A 97 2.50 -10.09 -6.60
N GLU A 98 1.81 -11.23 -6.60
CA GLU A 98 0.74 -11.53 -7.55
C GLU A 98 -0.57 -11.84 -6.84
N PHE A 99 -1.67 -11.30 -7.36
CA PHE A 99 -3.02 -11.65 -6.95
C PHE A 99 -4.00 -11.40 -8.09
N GLY A 100 -4.79 -12.41 -8.45
CA GLY A 100 -5.77 -12.31 -9.53
C GLY A 100 -5.12 -11.90 -10.85
N SER A 101 -5.51 -10.74 -11.39
CA SER A 101 -4.92 -10.17 -12.61
C SER A 101 -3.78 -9.16 -12.37
N VAL A 102 -3.40 -8.93 -11.12
CA VAL A 102 -2.39 -7.93 -10.75
C VAL A 102 -1.05 -8.59 -10.46
N ARG A 103 0.01 -8.02 -11.02
CA ARG A 103 1.41 -8.37 -10.79
C ARG A 103 2.19 -7.11 -10.44
N ILE A 104 2.73 -7.04 -9.23
CA ILE A 104 3.58 -5.94 -8.75
C ILE A 104 5.00 -6.48 -8.62
N GLN A 105 5.92 -5.98 -9.43
CA GLN A 105 7.35 -6.30 -9.32
C GLN A 105 8.06 -5.17 -8.58
N VAL A 106 8.75 -5.52 -7.50
CA VAL A 106 9.54 -4.59 -6.71
C VAL A 106 10.85 -4.31 -7.43
N LEU A 107 11.23 -3.04 -7.49
CA LEU A 107 12.53 -2.59 -7.99
C LEU A 107 13.23 -1.85 -6.85
N GLU A 108 14.46 -2.22 -6.54
CA GLU A 108 15.25 -1.48 -5.56
C GLU A 108 15.80 -0.20 -6.19
N THR A 109 15.33 0.95 -5.72
CA THR A 109 15.70 2.27 -6.25
C THR A 109 16.29 3.16 -5.15
N PRO A 110 17.52 2.87 -4.67
CA PRO A 110 18.17 3.73 -3.68
C PRO A 110 18.57 5.07 -4.31
N GLY A 111 18.59 6.12 -3.50
CA GLY A 111 18.94 7.49 -3.92
C GLY A 111 18.49 8.49 -2.88
#